data_AF-A0A534L4Y4-F1
#
_entry.id   AF-A0A534L4Y4-F1
#
_cell.length_a   1.000
_cell.length_b   1.000
_cell.length_c   1.000
_cell.angle_alpha   90.00
_cell.angle_beta   90.00
_cell.angle_gamma   90.00
#
_symmetry.space_group_name_H-M   'P 1'
#
loop_
_entity.id
_entity.type
_entity.pdbx_description
1 polymer ?
#
loop_
_entity_poly.entity_id
_entity_poly.type
_entity_poly.pdbx_seq_one_letter_code
_entity_poly.pdbx_strand_id
1 'polypeptide(L)'
;MLAFTIRAQERRDAEAVLCGSRRGSENDAGHHAGNLLVDATVPYHGRFDLETIGTGIGPSRTIQGTETLKPHRALGPGEALVVVQITLVGERQAQAGHEFIYRGPQPECTPCKVRSACLNQDLGRRYRITRVRDVSHPCLLNEERARVVEVEPIAPDCSLSARMGVEGAVLAYEKILCSNGACPNFRLCHPVGVDPGMRIRVVELGPELECPLGYSLVSAKVSYGN
;
A
#
# COMPACT_ATOMS: atom_id res chain seq x y z
N MET A 1 12.01 -12.04 0.56
CA MET A 1 12.02 -10.66 1.11
C MET A 1 10.96 -9.87 0.37
N LEU A 2 9.75 -9.63 0.91
CA LEU A 2 8.80 -8.61 0.40
C LEU A 2 7.51 -8.49 1.26
N ALA A 3 7.67 -7.98 2.48
CA ALA A 3 6.94 -6.77 2.85
C ALA A 3 8.03 -5.82 3.33
N PHE A 4 8.29 -4.75 2.57
CA PHE A 4 9.30 -3.80 3.02
C PHE A 4 8.76 -3.10 4.24
N THR A 5 9.46 -3.26 5.38
CA THR A 5 9.16 -2.44 6.55
C THR A 5 9.16 -0.99 6.09
N ILE A 6 8.28 -0.16 6.64
CA ILE A 6 8.19 1.25 6.27
C ILE A 6 9.58 1.89 6.33
N ARG A 7 10.38 1.54 7.36
CA ARG A 7 11.77 1.97 7.51
C ARG A 7 12.72 1.52 6.40
N ALA A 8 12.48 0.38 5.75
CA ALA A 8 13.27 -0.06 4.58
C ALA A 8 12.85 0.69 3.31
N GLN A 9 11.56 1.03 3.17
CA GLN A 9 11.10 1.84 2.05
C GLN A 9 11.52 3.31 2.19
N GLU A 10 11.37 3.90 3.38
CA GLU A 10 11.85 5.25 3.72
C GLU A 10 13.34 5.42 3.38
N ARG A 11 14.15 4.38 3.62
CA ARG A 11 15.59 4.40 3.25
C ARG A 11 15.81 4.42 1.75
N ARG A 12 15.07 3.61 0.98
CA ARG A 12 15.20 3.59 -0.48
C ARG A 12 14.69 4.86 -1.15
N ASP A 13 13.59 5.43 -0.65
CA ASP A 13 13.08 6.69 -1.16
C ASP A 13 14.07 7.83 -0.88
N ALA A 14 14.74 7.81 0.29
CA ALA A 14 15.84 8.73 0.60
C ALA A 14 17.08 8.52 -0.30
N GLU A 15 17.45 7.28 -0.61
CA GLU A 15 18.57 6.95 -1.51
C GLU A 15 18.28 7.35 -2.97
N ALA A 16 17.05 7.17 -3.45
CA ALA A 16 16.63 7.59 -4.79
C ALA A 16 16.74 9.11 -4.98
N VAL A 17 16.41 9.88 -3.94
CA VAL A 17 16.58 11.35 -3.92
C VAL A 17 18.05 11.75 -4.00
N LEU A 18 18.95 11.04 -3.31
CA LEU A 18 20.39 11.31 -3.34
C LEU A 18 21.04 10.94 -4.68
N CYS A 19 20.49 9.97 -5.41
CA CYS A 19 20.99 9.58 -6.73
C CYS A 19 20.56 10.56 -7.85
N GLY A 20 19.41 11.22 -7.69
CA GLY A 20 18.89 12.20 -8.65
C GLY A 20 19.68 13.51 -8.75
N SER A 21 20.58 13.80 -7.80
CA SER A 21 21.37 15.04 -7.76
C SER A 21 22.76 14.95 -8.42
N ARG A 22 23.15 13.79 -8.98
CA ARG A 22 24.48 13.57 -9.59
C ARG A 22 24.46 13.15 -11.07
N ARG A 23 23.60 13.72 -11.89
CA ARG A 23 23.72 13.58 -13.36
C ARG A 23 23.64 14.93 -14.05
N GLY A 24 24.78 15.62 -14.07
CA GLY A 24 25.10 16.73 -14.95
C GLY A 24 26.59 16.67 -15.29
N SER A 25 26.90 16.73 -16.59
CA SER A 25 28.20 16.77 -17.27
C SER A 25 29.11 15.52 -17.20
N GLU A 26 29.22 14.77 -18.29
CA GLU A 26 30.39 14.77 -19.21
C GLU A 26 30.27 13.67 -20.27
N ASN A 27 30.56 14.04 -21.52
CA ASN A 27 30.80 13.14 -22.63
C ASN A 27 32.22 12.58 -22.50
N ASP A 28 32.41 11.26 -22.59
CA ASP A 28 33.50 10.71 -23.39
C ASP A 28 33.29 9.23 -23.71
N ALA A 29 33.70 8.86 -24.92
CA ALA A 29 33.55 7.55 -25.52
C ALA A 29 34.60 6.56 -25.00
N GLY A 30 34.18 5.33 -24.70
CA GLY A 30 35.10 4.23 -24.39
C GLY A 30 34.36 2.96 -24.01
N HIS A 31 34.41 1.97 -24.88
CA HIS A 31 33.90 0.62 -24.66
C HIS A 31 34.39 0.03 -23.32
N HIS A 32 33.49 -0.56 -22.52
CA HIS A 32 33.60 -1.93 -21.98
C HIS A 32 32.40 -2.26 -21.04
N ALA A 33 31.72 -3.37 -21.37
CA ALA A 33 30.81 -4.18 -20.54
C ALA A 33 29.70 -3.45 -19.76
N GLY A 34 28.59 -3.15 -20.46
CA GLY A 34 27.37 -2.61 -19.86
C GLY A 34 26.62 -3.63 -19.00
N ASN A 35 26.72 -3.45 -17.69
CA ASN A 35 25.77 -3.98 -16.71
C ASN A 35 24.51 -3.10 -16.79
N LEU A 36 23.47 -3.56 -17.50
CA LEU A 36 22.27 -2.78 -17.71
C LEU A 36 21.41 -2.79 -16.43
N LEU A 37 21.55 -1.71 -15.67
CA LEU A 37 20.47 -1.12 -14.89
C LEU A 37 19.24 -1.02 -15.79
N VAL A 38 18.22 -1.83 -15.53
CA VAL A 38 16.86 -1.55 -15.99
C VAL A 38 16.09 -0.96 -14.83
N ASP A 39 16.08 0.38 -14.81
CA ASP A 39 14.91 1.14 -14.41
C ASP A 39 13.70 0.50 -15.10
N ALA A 40 12.80 -0.08 -14.31
CA ALA A 40 11.59 -0.69 -14.83
C ALA A 40 10.42 -0.28 -13.93
N THR A 41 9.97 0.96 -14.14
CA THR A 41 8.53 1.25 -14.21
C THR A 41 7.95 0.26 -15.22
N VAL A 42 7.44 -0.88 -14.76
CA VAL A 42 6.71 -1.82 -15.62
C VAL A 42 5.25 -1.39 -15.61
N PRO A 43 4.71 -0.85 -16.72
CA PRO A 43 3.28 -0.64 -16.86
C PRO A 43 2.59 -2.01 -17.00
N TYR A 44 1.73 -2.36 -16.04
CA TYR A 44 0.86 -3.53 -16.15
C TYR A 44 -0.23 -3.25 -17.19
N HIS A 45 0.07 -3.52 -18.47
CA HIS A 45 -0.95 -3.64 -19.51
C HIS A 45 -1.37 -5.11 -19.61
N GLY A 46 -2.39 -5.49 -18.85
CA GLY A 46 -3.14 -6.72 -19.09
C GLY A 46 -4.23 -6.45 -20.13
N ARG A 47 -4.01 -6.85 -21.38
CA ARG A 47 -5.08 -6.97 -22.39
C ARG A 47 -6.00 -8.12 -21.96
N PHE A 48 -7.29 -7.82 -21.80
CA PHE A 48 -8.35 -8.80 -21.63
C PHE A 48 -8.86 -9.19 -23.02
N ASP A 49 -8.65 -10.44 -23.43
CA ASP A 49 -9.36 -11.01 -24.57
C ASP A 49 -10.69 -11.59 -24.09
N LEU A 50 -11.76 -11.19 -24.78
CA LEU A 50 -13.14 -11.56 -24.55
C LEU A 50 -13.49 -12.86 -25.32
N GLU A 51 -14.44 -13.60 -24.76
CA GLU A 51 -15.28 -14.64 -25.40
C GLU A 51 -14.73 -16.07 -25.53
N THR A 52 -15.38 -17.01 -24.81
CA THR A 52 -16.25 -18.02 -25.45
C THR A 52 -17.20 -18.61 -24.39
N ILE A 53 -18.49 -18.61 -24.73
CA ILE A 53 -19.63 -19.09 -23.94
C ILE A 53 -19.73 -20.61 -24.13
N GLY A 54 -19.78 -21.37 -23.03
CA GLY A 54 -20.00 -22.81 -23.02
C GLY A 54 -21.03 -23.19 -21.97
N THR A 55 -22.18 -23.67 -22.43
CA THR A 55 -23.36 -24.07 -21.67
C THR A 55 -23.16 -25.42 -20.97
N GLY A 56 -23.65 -25.54 -19.73
CA GLY A 56 -23.64 -26.80 -18.98
C GLY A 56 -24.60 -26.77 -17.79
N ILE A 57 -25.71 -27.49 -17.92
CA ILE A 57 -26.80 -27.60 -16.94
C ILE A 57 -26.61 -28.86 -16.08
N GLY A 58 -26.84 -28.74 -14.77
CA GLY A 58 -27.31 -29.82 -13.88
C GLY A 58 -26.43 -30.13 -12.65
N PRO A 59 -26.96 -30.81 -11.62
CA PRO A 59 -28.21 -30.54 -10.91
C PRO A 59 -28.00 -30.23 -9.41
N SER A 60 -29.06 -29.65 -8.84
CA SER A 60 -29.30 -29.31 -7.43
C SER A 60 -28.83 -30.36 -6.42
N ARG A 61 -28.12 -29.92 -5.37
CA ARG A 61 -28.03 -30.60 -4.08
C ARG A 61 -28.23 -29.63 -2.92
N THR A 62 -29.07 -30.09 -2.02
CA THR A 62 -29.71 -29.43 -0.89
C THR A 62 -28.72 -28.94 0.18
N ILE A 63 -29.09 -27.78 0.74
CA ILE A 63 -28.47 -26.97 1.79
C ILE A 63 -28.38 -27.72 3.12
N GLN A 64 -27.24 -27.63 3.81
CA GLN A 64 -27.17 -27.67 5.28
C GLN A 64 -26.05 -26.74 5.79
N GLY A 65 -26.40 -25.80 6.67
CA GLY A 65 -25.44 -25.04 7.49
C GLY A 65 -25.49 -23.51 7.31
N THR A 66 -26.61 -22.87 7.64
CA THR A 66 -26.62 -21.42 7.90
C THR A 66 -26.09 -21.16 9.31
N GLU A 67 -24.77 -21.13 9.46
CA GLU A 67 -24.18 -20.46 10.63
C GLU A 67 -24.23 -18.95 10.37
N THR A 68 -25.30 -18.32 10.84
CA THR A 68 -25.37 -16.87 11.01
C THR A 68 -24.27 -16.46 11.98
N LEU A 69 -23.09 -16.12 11.46
CA LEU A 69 -22.08 -15.36 12.17
C LEU A 69 -22.71 -14.00 12.50
N LYS A 70 -23.17 -13.88 13.75
CA LYS A 70 -23.66 -12.63 14.33
C LYS A 70 -22.58 -11.56 14.13
N PRO A 71 -22.88 -10.38 13.55
CA PRO A 71 -21.96 -9.27 13.64
C PRO A 71 -21.82 -8.91 15.12
N HIS A 72 -20.60 -9.01 15.64
CA HIS A 72 -20.28 -8.50 16.95
C HIS A 72 -20.41 -6.98 16.93
N ARG A 73 -21.27 -6.48 17.84
CA ARG A 73 -21.30 -5.14 18.42
C ARG A 73 -22.07 -4.06 17.63
N ALA A 74 -23.06 -3.48 18.30
CA ALA A 74 -23.58 -2.15 17.98
C ALA A 74 -22.54 -1.12 18.42
N LEU A 75 -22.07 -0.28 17.50
CA LEU A 75 -21.15 0.83 17.76
C LEU A 75 -21.92 2.15 17.65
N GLY A 76 -21.67 3.07 18.59
CA GLY A 76 -22.32 4.38 18.63
C GLY A 76 -21.86 5.32 17.50
N PRO A 77 -22.51 6.48 17.34
CA PRO A 77 -22.16 7.45 16.31
C PRO A 77 -20.85 8.16 16.70
N GLY A 78 -19.73 7.74 16.11
CA GLY A 78 -18.43 8.40 16.28
C GLY A 78 -17.19 7.56 15.95
N GLU A 79 -17.30 6.24 15.87
CA GLU A 79 -16.17 5.37 15.49
C GLU A 79 -16.27 5.00 14.01
N ALA A 80 -15.25 5.40 13.24
CA ALA A 80 -15.02 4.83 11.92
C ALA A 80 -15.04 3.30 12.05
N LEU A 81 -15.86 2.63 11.24
CA LEU A 81 -16.01 1.18 11.28
C LEU A 81 -14.62 0.56 11.07
N VAL A 82 -14.00 0.07 12.14
CA VAL A 82 -12.66 -0.55 12.05
C VAL A 82 -12.85 -1.88 11.32
N VAL A 83 -12.60 -1.85 10.01
CA VAL A 83 -12.66 -3.06 9.18
C VAL A 83 -11.44 -3.90 9.53
N VAL A 84 -11.65 -4.89 10.40
CA VAL A 84 -10.62 -5.87 10.72
C VAL A 84 -10.58 -6.92 9.61
N GLN A 85 -9.50 -6.91 8.83
CA GLN A 85 -9.30 -7.81 7.69
C GLN A 85 -8.37 -8.96 8.09
N ILE A 86 -8.70 -10.19 7.68
CA ILE A 86 -7.84 -11.36 7.90
C ILE A 86 -6.98 -11.58 6.65
N THR A 87 -5.67 -11.73 6.85
CA THR A 87 -4.71 -11.98 5.77
C THR A 87 -3.51 -12.80 6.25
N LEU A 88 -2.47 -12.95 5.40
CA LEU A 88 -1.23 -13.62 5.73
C LEU A 88 -0.04 -12.69 5.53
N VAL A 89 0.95 -12.77 6.43
CA VAL A 89 2.25 -12.09 6.33
C VAL A 89 3.38 -13.07 6.60
N GLY A 90 4.60 -12.79 6.13
CA GLY A 90 5.75 -13.63 6.43
C GLY A 90 5.95 -13.82 7.94
N GLU A 91 6.38 -15.00 8.37
CA GLU A 91 6.42 -15.35 9.80
C GLU A 91 7.28 -14.38 10.63
N ARG A 92 8.45 -13.96 10.12
CA ARG A 92 9.31 -12.96 10.79
C ARG A 92 8.66 -11.57 10.95
N GLN A 93 7.59 -11.31 10.21
CA GLN A 93 6.87 -10.04 10.22
C GLN A 93 5.59 -10.11 11.03
N ALA A 94 5.15 -11.30 11.43
CA ALA A 94 3.89 -11.53 12.12
C ALA A 94 3.98 -11.12 13.60
N GLN A 95 4.03 -9.82 13.85
CA GLN A 95 4.06 -9.22 15.18
C GLN A 95 2.97 -8.14 15.28
N ALA A 96 2.20 -8.15 16.37
CA ALA A 96 1.23 -7.09 16.62
C ALA A 96 1.92 -5.71 16.68
N GLY A 97 1.28 -4.70 16.09
CA GLY A 97 1.81 -3.35 15.94
C GLY A 97 2.73 -3.17 14.73
N HIS A 98 3.19 -4.24 14.07
CA HIS A 98 4.00 -4.11 12.87
C HIS A 98 3.14 -3.61 11.69
N GLU A 99 3.67 -2.61 10.99
CA GLU A 99 3.05 -2.00 9.82
C GLU A 99 3.76 -2.37 8.52
N PHE A 100 2.99 -2.58 7.46
CA PHE A 100 3.50 -2.93 6.13
C PHE A 100 2.68 -2.28 5.03
N ILE A 101 3.24 -2.20 3.82
CA ILE A 101 2.54 -1.77 2.61
C ILE A 101 2.26 -2.99 1.75
N TYR A 102 1.03 -3.13 1.28
CA TYR A 102 0.71 -4.20 0.36
C TYR A 102 1.18 -3.85 -1.06
N ARG A 103 2.02 -4.72 -1.63
CA ARG A 103 2.65 -4.54 -2.95
C ARG A 103 2.07 -5.42 -4.05
N GLY A 104 0.96 -6.10 -3.78
CA GLY A 104 0.30 -6.95 -4.77
C GLY A 104 0.92 -8.35 -4.91
N PRO A 105 0.39 -9.17 -5.84
CA PRO A 105 0.85 -10.53 -6.08
C PRO A 105 2.28 -10.57 -6.63
N GLN A 106 3.01 -11.64 -6.28
CA GLN A 106 4.32 -11.98 -6.84
C GLN A 106 4.23 -13.27 -7.67
N PRO A 107 5.17 -13.56 -8.58
CA PRO A 107 5.15 -14.77 -9.41
C PRO A 107 4.97 -16.07 -8.60
N GLU A 108 5.62 -16.15 -7.43
CA GLU A 108 5.56 -17.27 -6.48
C GLU A 108 4.16 -17.49 -5.88
N CYS A 109 3.27 -16.49 -5.96
CA CYS A 109 1.89 -16.61 -5.50
C CYS A 109 1.01 -17.43 -6.45
N THR A 110 1.43 -17.63 -7.71
CA THR A 110 0.64 -18.35 -8.72
C THR A 110 0.24 -19.76 -8.28
N PRO A 111 1.16 -20.63 -7.79
CA PRO A 111 0.81 -21.96 -7.28
C PRO A 111 0.26 -21.98 -5.84
N CYS A 112 0.07 -20.83 -5.17
CA CYS A 112 -0.22 -20.78 -3.74
C CYS A 112 -1.69 -21.15 -3.42
N LYS A 113 -1.87 -22.16 -2.56
CA LYS A 113 -3.19 -22.67 -2.14
C LYS A 113 -4.01 -21.67 -1.32
N VAL A 114 -3.35 -20.74 -0.63
CA VAL A 114 -4.00 -19.73 0.24
C VAL A 114 -3.94 -18.32 -0.37
N ARG A 115 -3.74 -18.21 -1.69
CA ARG A 115 -3.56 -16.91 -2.38
C ARG A 115 -4.73 -15.95 -2.18
N SER A 116 -5.97 -16.43 -2.15
CA SER A 116 -7.16 -15.57 -2.02
C SER A 116 -7.20 -14.85 -0.67
N ALA A 117 -6.78 -15.51 0.41
CA ALA A 117 -6.67 -14.91 1.73
C ALA A 117 -5.43 -13.99 1.85
N CYS A 118 -4.37 -14.25 1.08
CA CYS A 118 -3.13 -13.48 1.10
C CYS A 118 -3.17 -12.22 0.23
N LEU A 119 -4.02 -12.19 -0.81
CA LEU A 119 -4.04 -11.16 -1.85
C LEU A 119 -5.32 -10.32 -1.80
N ASN A 120 -5.86 -10.09 -0.61
CA ASN A 120 -7.14 -9.42 -0.40
C ASN A 120 -7.02 -7.96 0.06
N GLN A 121 -5.80 -7.44 0.18
CA GLN A 121 -5.51 -6.04 0.50
C GLN A 121 -5.49 -5.16 -0.75
N ASP A 122 -5.68 -3.86 -0.56
CA ASP A 122 -5.58 -2.87 -1.62
C ASP A 122 -4.12 -2.50 -1.88
N LEU A 123 -3.75 -2.45 -3.16
CA LEU A 123 -2.40 -2.11 -3.61
C LEU A 123 -1.98 -0.72 -3.11
N GLY A 124 -0.75 -0.62 -2.61
CA GLY A 124 -0.16 0.64 -2.16
C GLY A 124 -0.65 1.10 -0.78
N ARG A 125 -1.71 0.49 -0.21
CA ARG A 125 -2.18 0.85 1.13
C ARG A 125 -1.27 0.28 2.22
N ARG A 126 -1.18 1.03 3.31
CA ARG A 126 -0.48 0.67 4.54
C ARG A 126 -1.47 0.01 5.50
N TYR A 127 -1.01 -1.05 6.15
CA TYR A 127 -1.76 -1.86 7.09
C TYR A 127 -0.96 -2.04 8.38
N ARG A 128 -1.66 -2.14 9.50
CA ARG A 128 -1.10 -2.51 10.80
C ARG A 128 -1.63 -3.86 11.23
N ILE A 129 -0.75 -4.73 11.73
CA ILE A 129 -1.14 -6.00 12.34
C ILE A 129 -1.72 -5.73 13.72
N THR A 130 -3.00 -6.05 13.92
CA THR A 130 -3.67 -5.91 15.23
C THR A 130 -3.58 -7.19 16.03
N ARG A 131 -3.60 -8.36 15.37
CA ARG A 131 -3.53 -9.66 16.03
C ARG A 131 -2.82 -10.70 15.18
N VAL A 132 -2.04 -11.54 15.82
CA VAL A 132 -1.37 -12.70 15.19
C VAL A 132 -2.11 -13.97 15.60
N ARG A 133 -2.50 -14.79 14.63
CA ARG A 133 -3.18 -16.06 14.90
C ARG A 133 -2.18 -17.21 14.93
N ASP A 134 -2.50 -18.26 15.67
CA ASP A 134 -1.68 -19.47 15.71
C ASP A 134 -1.99 -20.43 14.55
N VAL A 135 -1.97 -19.89 13.33
CA VAL A 135 -2.17 -20.62 12.09
C VAL A 135 -1.12 -20.14 11.10
N SER A 136 -0.42 -21.07 10.47
CA SER A 136 0.62 -20.77 9.47
C SER A 136 0.53 -21.71 8.28
N HIS A 137 0.98 -21.22 7.13
CA HIS A 137 0.96 -21.91 5.85
C HIS A 137 2.34 -21.83 5.18
N PRO A 138 2.75 -22.85 4.40
CA PRO A 138 3.93 -22.75 3.57
C PRO A 138 3.85 -21.56 2.60
N CYS A 139 4.94 -20.82 2.47
CA CYS A 139 5.04 -19.65 1.60
C CYS A 139 6.35 -19.66 0.82
N LEU A 140 6.27 -19.72 -0.50
CA LEU A 140 7.43 -19.71 -1.39
C LEU A 140 8.14 -18.33 -1.43
N LEU A 141 7.43 -17.26 -1.10
CA LEU A 141 7.95 -15.89 -1.13
C LEU A 141 8.67 -15.49 0.18
N ASN A 142 8.21 -16.03 1.31
CA ASN A 142 8.59 -15.55 2.64
C ASN A 142 9.22 -16.66 3.47
N GLU A 143 10.54 -16.84 3.34
CA GLU A 143 11.37 -17.69 4.22
C GLU A 143 10.65 -18.98 4.67
N GLU A 144 10.02 -19.64 3.69
CA GLU A 144 9.24 -20.87 3.81
C GLU A 144 7.87 -20.79 4.51
N ARG A 145 7.56 -19.78 5.34
CA ARG A 145 6.31 -19.71 6.12
C ARG A 145 5.66 -18.33 6.18
N ALA A 146 4.33 -18.32 6.08
CA ALA A 146 3.47 -17.16 6.36
C ALA A 146 2.48 -17.49 7.49
N ARG A 147 2.16 -16.49 8.31
CA ARG A 147 1.26 -16.60 9.45
C ARG A 147 -0.01 -15.79 9.22
N VAL A 148 -1.14 -16.33 9.66
CA VAL A 148 -2.44 -15.65 9.56
C VAL A 148 -2.49 -14.52 10.59
N VAL A 149 -2.90 -13.34 10.14
CA VAL A 149 -2.99 -12.11 10.95
C VAL A 149 -4.30 -11.38 10.71
N GLU A 150 -4.73 -10.62 11.72
CA GLU A 150 -5.75 -9.58 11.59
C GLU A 150 -5.04 -8.24 11.39
N VAL A 151 -5.53 -7.46 10.44
CA VAL A 151 -4.95 -6.17 10.06
C VAL A 151 -6.03 -5.10 9.96
N GLU A 152 -5.62 -3.86 10.15
CA GLU A 152 -6.43 -2.67 9.88
C GLU A 152 -5.67 -1.77 8.88
N PRO A 153 -6.37 -1.13 7.93
CA PRO A 153 -5.76 -0.13 7.06
C PRO A 153 -5.47 1.16 7.85
N ILE A 154 -4.27 1.73 7.67
CA ILE A 154 -3.81 2.93 8.38
C ILE A 154 -3.15 3.92 7.43
N ALA A 155 -3.94 4.88 6.93
CA ALA A 155 -3.39 5.93 6.08
C ALA A 155 -2.33 6.77 6.84
N PRO A 156 -1.23 7.18 6.18
CA PRO A 156 -0.29 8.14 6.73
C PRO A 156 -0.87 9.55 6.72
N ASP A 157 -0.34 10.40 7.59
CA ASP A 157 -0.52 11.85 7.46
C ASP A 157 0.23 12.34 6.21
N CYS A 158 -0.32 13.35 5.55
CA CYS A 158 0.28 13.91 4.34
C CYS A 158 0.14 15.42 4.30
N SER A 159 0.92 16.05 3.42
CA SER A 159 0.68 17.44 3.02
C SER A 159 -0.31 17.49 1.86
N LEU A 160 -1.17 18.51 1.88
CA LEU A 160 -2.11 18.82 0.81
C LEU A 160 -1.91 20.26 0.38
N SER A 161 -2.29 20.60 -0.86
CA SER A 161 -2.38 22.01 -1.23
C SER A 161 -3.45 22.69 -0.38
N ALA A 162 -3.18 23.89 0.12
CA ALA A 162 -4.10 24.60 1.01
C ALA A 162 -5.50 24.81 0.39
N ARG A 163 -5.58 24.87 -0.95
CA ARG A 163 -6.85 24.99 -1.69
C ARG A 163 -7.71 23.72 -1.65
N MET A 164 -7.09 22.56 -1.48
CA MET A 164 -7.74 21.24 -1.49
C MET A 164 -8.00 20.71 -0.08
N GLY A 165 -7.35 21.29 0.94
CA GLY A 165 -7.55 20.93 2.34
C GLY A 165 -8.91 21.40 2.85
N VAL A 166 -9.95 20.59 2.65
CA VAL A 166 -11.28 20.79 3.24
C VAL A 166 -11.62 19.55 4.05
N GLU A 167 -11.89 19.70 5.34
CA GLU A 167 -12.25 18.58 6.21
C GLU A 167 -13.49 17.85 5.71
N GLY A 168 -13.44 16.51 5.76
CA GLY A 168 -14.47 15.64 5.24
C GLY A 168 -14.44 15.43 3.72
N ALA A 169 -13.68 16.24 2.95
CA ALA A 169 -13.59 16.08 1.50
C ALA A 169 -12.91 14.77 1.11
N VAL A 170 -13.37 14.16 0.01
CA VAL A 170 -12.72 13.02 -0.62
C VAL A 170 -12.09 13.49 -1.92
N LEU A 171 -10.78 13.29 -2.06
CA LEU A 171 -10.00 13.77 -3.21
C LEU A 171 -9.02 12.70 -3.68
N ALA A 172 -8.58 12.81 -4.93
CA ALA A 172 -7.46 12.03 -5.43
C ALA A 172 -6.16 12.70 -4.96
N TYR A 173 -5.27 11.94 -4.32
CA TYR A 173 -4.02 12.48 -3.79
C TYR A 173 -3.12 12.99 -4.93
N GLU A 174 -2.69 14.24 -4.82
CA GLU A 174 -1.75 14.86 -5.73
C GLU A 174 -0.36 14.91 -5.10
N LYS A 175 0.63 14.39 -5.82
CA LYS A 175 2.01 14.39 -5.34
C LYS A 175 2.64 15.77 -5.46
N ILE A 176 3.32 16.20 -4.40
CA ILE A 176 4.17 17.39 -4.44
C ILE A 176 5.48 17.05 -5.17
N LEU A 177 5.79 17.78 -6.24
CA LEU A 177 7.05 17.63 -6.96
C LEU A 177 8.18 18.34 -6.20
N CYS A 178 8.86 17.61 -5.33
CA CYS A 178 9.98 18.12 -4.54
C CYS A 178 11.06 17.04 -4.38
N SER A 179 12.32 17.38 -4.66
CA SER A 179 13.47 16.48 -4.50
C SER A 179 14.33 16.82 -3.27
N ASN A 180 13.89 17.73 -2.41
CA ASN A 180 14.65 18.09 -1.20
C ASN A 180 14.41 17.09 -0.06
N GLY A 181 15.18 16.01 -0.04
CA GLY A 181 15.12 14.97 1.00
C GLY A 181 15.48 15.44 2.41
N ALA A 182 16.16 16.60 2.54
CA ALA A 182 16.48 17.21 3.83
C ALA A 182 15.37 18.13 4.36
N CYS A 183 14.29 18.33 3.59
CA CYS A 183 13.16 19.14 4.03
C CYS A 183 12.46 18.48 5.24
N PRO A 184 12.15 19.22 6.32
CA PRO A 184 11.45 18.66 7.48
C PRO A 184 10.06 18.10 7.11
N ASN A 185 9.43 18.67 6.08
CA ASN A 185 8.13 18.26 5.58
C ASN A 185 8.20 17.12 4.55
N PHE A 186 9.40 16.60 4.23
CA PHE A 186 9.59 15.65 3.13
C PHE A 186 8.69 14.42 3.26
N ARG A 187 8.53 13.87 4.47
CA ARG A 187 7.69 12.68 4.72
C ARG A 187 6.19 12.95 4.57
N LEU A 188 5.75 14.18 4.83
CA LEU A 188 4.36 14.59 4.59
C LEU A 188 4.11 14.80 3.09
N CYS A 189 5.09 15.35 2.37
CA CYS A 189 5.02 15.54 0.91
C CYS A 189 5.22 14.24 0.11
N HIS A 190 5.85 13.23 0.70
CA HIS A 190 6.09 11.90 0.14
C HIS A 190 5.56 10.82 1.09
N PRO A 191 4.25 10.79 1.33
CA PRO A 191 3.65 9.89 2.31
C PRO A 191 3.76 8.44 1.83
N VAL A 192 4.42 7.61 2.64
CA VAL A 192 4.57 6.19 2.35
C VAL A 192 3.24 5.48 2.60
N GLY A 193 2.63 4.97 1.54
CA GLY A 193 1.33 4.29 1.60
C GLY A 193 0.16 5.08 1.02
N VAL A 194 0.42 6.20 0.33
CA VAL A 194 -0.56 6.93 -0.48
C VAL A 194 0.10 7.28 -1.82
N ASP A 195 -0.32 6.59 -2.88
CA ASP A 195 0.19 6.83 -4.22
C ASP A 195 -0.57 7.96 -4.93
N PRO A 196 0.03 8.64 -5.92
CA PRO A 196 -0.65 9.64 -6.72
C PRO A 196 -1.93 9.07 -7.35
N GLY A 197 -3.03 9.81 -7.28
CA GLY A 197 -4.34 9.37 -7.77
C GLY A 197 -5.14 8.51 -6.78
N MET A 198 -4.56 8.09 -5.66
CA MET A 198 -5.28 7.33 -4.63
C MET A 198 -6.35 8.21 -3.97
N ARG A 199 -7.58 7.69 -3.84
CA ARG A 199 -8.67 8.38 -3.14
C ARG A 199 -8.38 8.42 -1.64
N ILE A 200 -8.37 9.62 -1.08
CA ILE A 200 -8.21 9.86 0.36
C ILE A 200 -9.32 10.77 0.85
N ARG A 201 -9.70 10.61 2.12
CA ARG A 201 -10.61 11.51 2.84
C ARG A 201 -9.79 12.35 3.80
N VAL A 202 -9.98 13.66 3.77
CA VAL A 202 -9.43 14.57 4.77
C VAL A 202 -10.21 14.40 6.06
N VAL A 203 -9.54 13.98 7.14
CA VAL A 203 -10.15 13.77 8.45
C VAL A 203 -10.00 15.03 9.30
N GLU A 204 -8.81 15.60 9.32
CA GLU A 204 -8.47 16.77 10.14
C GLU A 204 -7.36 17.55 9.44
N LEU A 205 -7.47 18.88 9.42
CA LEU A 205 -6.41 19.75 8.92
C LEU A 205 -5.47 20.15 10.07
N GLY A 206 -4.18 20.08 9.81
CA GLY A 206 -3.14 20.57 10.69
C GLY A 206 -2.64 21.96 10.28
N PRO A 207 -1.50 22.40 10.84
CA PRO A 207 -0.90 23.69 10.51
C PRO A 207 -0.45 23.80 9.06
N GLU A 208 -0.34 25.06 8.60
CA GLU A 208 0.36 25.42 7.37
C GLU A 208 1.83 25.01 7.46
N LEU A 209 2.38 24.55 6.33
CA LEU A 209 3.73 24.04 6.23
C LEU A 209 4.60 25.03 5.45
N GLU A 210 5.75 25.39 6.03
CA GLU A 210 6.74 26.18 5.33
C GLU A 210 7.40 25.35 4.23
N CYS A 211 7.17 25.74 2.97
CA CYS A 211 7.78 25.11 1.81
C CYS A 211 8.89 26.00 1.24
N PRO A 212 10.16 25.54 1.19
CA PRO A 212 11.25 26.29 0.55
C PRO A 212 11.03 26.60 -0.93
N LEU A 213 10.14 25.87 -1.61
CA LEU A 213 9.76 26.07 -3.01
C LEU A 213 8.57 27.01 -3.18
N GLY A 214 8.00 27.56 -2.09
CA GLY A 214 6.89 28.50 -2.11
C GLY A 214 5.51 27.88 -2.33
N TYR A 215 5.37 26.55 -2.27
CA TYR A 215 4.05 25.91 -2.31
C TYR A 215 3.26 26.20 -1.03
N SER A 216 1.99 26.60 -1.18
CA SER A 216 1.06 26.74 -0.05
C SER A 216 0.49 25.36 0.30
N LEU A 217 0.96 24.83 1.42
CA LEU A 217 0.71 23.46 1.88
C LEU A 217 0.17 23.46 3.30
N VAL A 218 -0.74 22.54 3.59
CA VAL A 218 -1.22 22.24 4.94
C VAL A 218 -0.95 20.78 5.25
N SER A 219 -0.63 20.48 6.51
CA SER A 219 -0.63 19.08 6.98
C SER A 219 -2.06 18.59 7.14
N ALA A 220 -2.29 17.30 6.97
CA ALA A 220 -3.60 16.70 7.14
C ALA A 220 -3.50 15.27 7.66
N LYS A 221 -4.38 14.93 8.59
CA LYS A 221 -4.72 13.53 8.87
C LYS A 221 -5.74 13.09 7.84
N VAL A 222 -5.49 11.92 7.26
CA VAL A 222 -6.35 11.38 6.19
C VAL A 222 -6.73 9.95 6.50
N SER A 223 -7.83 9.50 5.89
CA SER A 223 -8.18 8.07 5.81
C SER A 223 -8.20 7.66 4.34
N TYR A 224 -8.06 6.36 4.08
CA TYR A 224 -8.29 5.87 2.74
C TYR A 224 -9.75 6.11 2.33
N GLY A 225 -9.94 6.68 1.14
CA GLY A 225 -11.26 6.93 0.57
C GLY A 225 -11.81 5.70 -0.11
N ASN A 226 -13.11 5.47 0.02
CA ASN A 226 -13.87 4.55 -0.83
C ASN A 226 -14.33 5.25 -2.11
#